data_AF-A0A3P8L6Y8-F1
#
_entry.id   AF-A0A3P8L6Y8-F1
#
_cell.length_a   1.000
_cell.length_b   1.000
_cell.length_c   1.000
_cell.angle_alpha   90.00
_cell.angle_beta   90.00
_cell.angle_gamma   90.00
#
_symmetry.space_group_name_H-M   'P 1'
#
loop_
_entity.id
_entity.type
_entity.pdbx_description
1 polymer ?
#
loop_
_entity_poly.entity_id
_entity_poly.type
_entity_poly.pdbx_seq_one_letter_code
_entity_poly.pdbx_strand_id
1 'polypeptide(L)'
;MKYLNKFYDLSQTTSQEFDDFLSSLKDNQLIMVLNHFYKSEFIKNIKSTLVKFPYIPLEAEDIYVEFLQLYLSEVKKYKSYEKNVKFLNYFLNICKFFTLNKIRYWLRKKRIHNSLMLSTDELIYVLDEDSGNKMNENIESIDVENFYKSLSQKDKGIIEYLKVQEGKKIKLLTPRKLEQFRVNFLEKFNNYFTFAK
;
A
#
# COMPACT_ATOMS: atom_id res chain seq x y z
N MET A 1 39.76 -16.72 -4.26
CA MET A 1 40.12 -17.78 -3.29
C MET A 1 41.24 -17.40 -2.32
N LYS A 2 42.40 -16.88 -2.75
CA LYS A 2 43.54 -16.59 -1.85
C LYS A 2 43.19 -15.78 -0.58
N TYR A 3 42.33 -14.76 -0.71
CA TYR A 3 41.91 -13.93 0.44
C TYR A 3 40.92 -14.63 1.38
N LEU A 4 40.08 -15.55 0.86
CA LEU A 4 39.09 -16.26 1.66
C LEU A 4 39.77 -17.26 2.59
N ASN A 5 40.71 -18.05 2.06
CA ASN A 5 41.48 -19.01 2.84
C ASN A 5 42.33 -18.29 3.88
N LYS A 6 43.06 -17.23 3.48
CA LYS A 6 43.86 -16.43 4.40
C LYS A 6 43.02 -15.78 5.51
N PHE A 7 41.81 -15.31 5.19
CA PHE A 7 40.90 -14.78 6.18
C PHE A 7 40.44 -15.87 7.15
N TYR A 8 40.03 -17.04 6.65
CA TYR A 8 39.62 -18.17 7.48
C TYR A 8 40.72 -18.55 8.48
N ASP A 9 41.93 -18.76 7.99
CA ASP A 9 43.09 -19.18 8.80
C ASP A 9 43.41 -18.16 9.90
N LEU A 10 43.51 -16.88 9.53
CA LEU A 10 43.87 -15.81 10.48
C LEU A 10 42.73 -15.42 11.42
N SER A 11 41.46 -15.64 11.05
CA SER A 11 40.32 -15.32 11.91
C SER A 11 40.22 -16.21 13.15
N GLN A 12 40.91 -17.35 13.15
CA GLN A 12 40.98 -18.26 14.29
C GLN A 12 42.06 -17.86 15.30
N THR A 13 42.99 -17.00 14.91
CA THR A 13 44.13 -16.59 15.74
C THR A 13 43.96 -15.16 16.24
N THR A 14 44.22 -14.94 17.54
CA THR A 14 44.33 -13.58 18.09
C THR A 14 45.73 -13.08 17.79
N SER A 15 45.91 -12.44 16.63
CA SER A 15 47.22 -12.04 16.14
C SER A 15 47.17 -10.69 15.44
N GLN A 16 48.20 -9.87 15.66
CA GLN A 16 48.41 -8.62 14.92
C GLN A 16 48.37 -8.83 13.39
N GLU A 17 48.80 -10.00 12.92
CA GLU A 17 48.73 -10.38 11.50
C GLU A 17 47.31 -10.34 10.93
N PHE A 18 46.30 -10.68 11.72
CA PHE A 18 44.89 -10.59 11.30
C PHE A 18 44.46 -9.12 11.17
N ASP A 19 44.88 -8.28 12.11
CA ASP A 19 44.53 -6.85 12.13
C ASP A 19 45.17 -6.10 10.95
N ASP A 20 46.43 -6.41 10.66
CA ASP A 20 47.17 -5.85 9.53
C ASP A 20 46.59 -6.36 8.21
N PHE A 21 46.25 -7.65 8.14
CA PHE A 21 45.57 -8.24 6.98
C PHE A 21 44.23 -7.55 6.72
N LEU A 22 43.38 -7.41 7.73
CA LEU A 22 42.06 -6.78 7.62
C LEU A 22 42.18 -5.32 7.15
N SER A 23 43.15 -4.58 7.71
CA SER A 23 43.43 -3.18 7.35
C SER A 23 43.93 -3.05 5.90
N SER A 24 44.68 -4.04 5.40
CA SER A 24 45.23 -4.05 4.04
C SER A 24 44.22 -4.38 2.93
N LEU A 25 43.07 -4.97 3.28
CA LEU A 25 42.07 -5.39 2.30
C LEU A 25 41.44 -4.17 1.61
N LYS A 26 41.37 -4.21 0.28
CA LYS A 26 40.53 -3.25 -0.49
C LYS A 26 39.06 -3.50 -0.17
N ASP A 27 38.22 -2.48 -0.28
CA ASP A 27 36.81 -2.56 0.09
C ASP A 27 36.07 -3.69 -0.64
N ASN A 28 36.27 -3.82 -1.96
CA ASN A 28 35.68 -4.92 -2.73
C ASN A 28 36.12 -6.32 -2.24
N GLN A 29 37.35 -6.45 -1.75
CA GLN A 29 37.87 -7.71 -1.21
C GLN A 29 37.24 -8.01 0.15
N LEU A 30 37.12 -6.99 1.01
CA LEU A 30 36.46 -7.11 2.30
C LEU A 30 34.97 -7.45 2.12
N ILE A 31 34.26 -6.79 1.21
CA ILE A 31 32.88 -7.13 0.84
C ILE A 31 32.78 -8.61 0.46
N MET A 32 33.67 -9.10 -0.40
CA MET A 32 33.67 -10.50 -0.83
C MET A 32 33.86 -11.47 0.34
N VAL A 33 34.78 -11.16 1.27
CA VAL A 33 35.01 -11.95 2.50
C VAL A 33 33.77 -11.95 3.39
N LEU A 34 33.20 -10.77 3.67
CA LEU A 34 32.02 -10.64 4.54
C LEU A 34 30.79 -11.33 3.94
N ASN A 35 30.60 -11.22 2.62
CA ASN A 35 29.54 -11.90 1.90
C ASN A 35 29.67 -13.42 2.01
N HIS A 36 30.89 -13.94 1.87
CA HIS A 36 31.13 -15.38 1.86
C HIS A 36 30.94 -16.00 3.24
N PHE A 37 31.49 -15.39 4.29
CA PHE A 37 31.52 -16.01 5.63
C PHE A 37 30.39 -15.58 6.56
N TYR A 38 29.80 -14.39 6.37
CA TYR A 38 28.96 -13.79 7.42
C TYR A 38 27.62 -13.24 6.94
N LYS A 39 27.31 -13.31 5.63
CA LYS A 39 26.04 -12.79 5.10
C LYS A 39 24.83 -13.41 5.79
N SER A 40 24.81 -14.73 5.96
CA SER A 40 23.68 -15.44 6.58
C SER A 40 23.43 -14.96 8.01
N GLU A 41 24.48 -14.93 8.83
CA GLU A 41 24.45 -14.52 10.24
C GLU A 41 24.05 -13.05 10.37
N PHE A 42 24.54 -12.19 9.47
CA PHE A 42 24.17 -10.78 9.42
C PHE A 42 22.67 -10.63 9.14
N ILE A 43 22.18 -11.24 8.07
CA ILE A 43 20.76 -11.17 7.68
C ILE A 43 19.88 -11.69 8.82
N LYS A 44 20.27 -12.81 9.46
CA LYS A 44 19.57 -13.35 10.63
C LYS A 44 19.53 -12.35 11.79
N ASN A 45 20.63 -11.67 12.07
CA ASN A 45 20.70 -10.64 13.12
C ASN A 45 19.80 -9.43 12.80
N ILE A 46 19.81 -8.94 11.55
CA ILE A 46 18.91 -7.86 11.11
C ILE A 46 17.45 -8.30 11.27
N LYS A 47 17.07 -9.46 10.72
CA LYS A 47 15.70 -9.99 10.81
C LYS A 47 15.24 -10.11 12.27
N SER A 48 16.08 -10.64 13.15
CA SER A 48 15.77 -10.73 14.59
C SER A 48 15.56 -9.37 15.26
N THR A 49 16.18 -8.31 14.73
CA THR A 49 16.01 -6.95 15.21
C THR A 49 14.74 -6.31 14.64
N LEU A 50 14.48 -6.47 13.34
CA LEU A 50 13.30 -5.93 12.65
C LEU A 50 11.98 -6.55 13.10
N VAL A 51 11.96 -7.82 13.51
CA VAL A 51 10.76 -8.49 14.05
C VAL A 51 10.15 -7.72 15.23
N LYS A 52 10.95 -6.96 15.98
CA LYS A 52 10.48 -6.11 17.09
C LYS A 52 9.80 -4.83 16.63
N PHE A 53 9.86 -4.50 15.34
CA PHE A 53 9.37 -3.28 14.72
C PHE A 53 8.61 -3.61 13.41
N PRO A 54 7.48 -4.33 13.49
CA PRO A 54 6.78 -4.85 12.31
C PRO A 54 6.25 -3.76 11.35
N TYR A 55 6.12 -2.52 11.82
CA TYR A 55 5.61 -1.39 11.04
C TYR A 55 6.66 -0.68 10.18
N ILE A 56 7.91 -1.13 10.21
CA ILE A 56 9.00 -0.50 9.47
C ILE A 56 9.16 -1.23 8.11
N PRO A 57 9.01 -0.53 6.98
CA PRO A 57 9.13 -1.12 5.64
C PRO A 57 10.60 -1.25 5.25
N LEU A 58 11.35 -2.05 6.00
CA LEU A 58 12.76 -2.33 5.71
C LEU A 58 12.96 -3.81 5.48
N GLU A 59 13.63 -4.14 4.37
CA GLU A 59 14.12 -5.48 4.12
C GLU A 59 15.54 -5.67 4.69
N ALA A 60 15.83 -6.87 5.18
CA ALA A 60 17.12 -7.16 5.78
C ALA A 60 18.25 -7.13 4.75
N GLU A 61 17.95 -7.56 3.53
CA GLU A 61 18.84 -7.61 2.39
C GLU A 61 19.26 -6.19 1.97
N ASP A 62 18.34 -5.23 1.95
CA ASP A 62 18.62 -3.81 1.67
C ASP A 62 19.54 -3.19 2.72
N ILE A 63 19.22 -3.40 4.01
CA ILE A 63 20.05 -2.92 5.12
C ILE A 63 21.46 -3.48 5.01
N TYR A 64 21.61 -4.75 4.64
CA TYR A 64 22.91 -5.39 4.48
C TYR A 64 23.72 -4.80 3.33
N VAL A 65 23.10 -4.62 2.16
CA VAL A 65 23.76 -3.99 1.00
C VAL A 65 24.21 -2.58 1.34
N GLU A 66 23.36 -1.80 2.01
CA GLU A 66 23.70 -0.43 2.40
C GLU A 66 24.82 -0.39 3.47
N PHE A 67 24.81 -1.34 4.41
CA PHE A 67 25.90 -1.47 5.39
C PHE A 67 27.25 -1.70 4.70
N LEU A 68 27.29 -2.59 3.71
CA LEU A 68 28.50 -2.88 2.94
C LEU A 68 29.00 -1.68 2.13
N GLN A 69 28.14 -0.69 1.84
CA GLN A 69 28.55 0.53 1.14
C GLN A 69 29.06 1.60 2.11
N LEU A 70 28.42 1.75 3.27
CA LEU A 70 28.65 2.91 4.15
C LEU A 70 29.54 2.63 5.35
N TYR A 71 29.68 1.36 5.77
CA TYR A 71 30.20 1.02 7.11
C TYR A 71 31.43 0.09 7.10
N LEU A 72 32.04 -0.18 5.93
CA LEU A 72 33.25 -1.00 5.85
C LEU A 72 34.44 -0.40 6.60
N SER A 73 34.54 0.92 6.65
CA SER A 73 35.57 1.61 7.41
C SER A 73 35.51 1.27 8.90
N GLU A 74 34.31 1.10 9.47
CA GLU A 74 34.14 0.66 10.86
C GLU A 74 34.55 -0.80 11.04
N VAL A 75 34.29 -1.67 10.05
CA VAL A 75 34.74 -3.07 10.11
C VAL A 75 36.28 -3.15 10.19
N LYS A 76 36.99 -2.31 9.42
CA LYS A 76 38.46 -2.26 9.43
C LYS A 76 39.07 -1.73 10.72
N LYS A 77 38.29 -1.10 11.61
CA LYS A 77 38.75 -0.67 12.94
C LYS A 77 38.80 -1.81 13.95
N TYR A 78 38.46 -3.03 13.56
CA TYR A 78 38.67 -4.18 14.44
C TYR A 78 40.15 -4.31 14.82
N LYS A 79 40.39 -4.54 16.10
CA LYS A 79 41.70 -4.83 16.68
C LYS A 79 41.54 -6.06 17.57
N SER A 80 42.17 -7.16 17.17
CA SER A 80 42.09 -8.46 17.83
C SER A 80 42.71 -8.45 19.23
N TYR A 81 43.76 -7.65 19.44
CA TYR A 81 44.49 -7.56 20.72
C TYR A 81 43.79 -6.64 21.76
N GLU A 82 43.03 -5.64 21.31
CA GLU A 82 42.34 -4.69 22.22
C GLU A 82 41.04 -5.26 22.79
N LYS A 83 40.46 -6.27 22.13
CA LYS A 83 39.13 -6.78 22.46
C LYS A 83 39.22 -8.28 22.64
N ASN A 84 38.89 -8.77 23.84
CA ASN A 84 38.61 -10.19 24.12
C ASN A 84 37.31 -10.65 23.42
N VAL A 85 37.12 -10.27 22.15
CA VAL A 85 35.90 -10.41 21.38
C VAL A 85 36.31 -10.90 19.99
N LYS A 86 35.80 -12.07 19.60
CA LYS A 86 35.99 -12.63 18.25
C LYS A 86 35.49 -11.64 17.18
N PHE A 87 36.13 -11.64 16.02
CA PHE A 87 35.76 -10.77 14.90
C PHE A 87 34.25 -10.83 14.58
N LEU A 88 33.67 -12.03 14.52
CA LEU A 88 32.23 -12.21 14.29
C LEU A 88 31.37 -11.42 15.28
N ASN A 89 31.69 -11.47 16.57
CA ASN A 89 30.91 -10.77 17.59
C ASN A 89 31.05 -9.25 17.46
N TYR A 90 32.25 -8.77 17.15
CA TYR A 90 32.48 -7.35 16.86
C TYR A 90 31.67 -6.91 15.64
N PHE A 91 31.76 -7.69 14.55
CA PHE A 91 31.03 -7.45 13.32
C PHE A 91 29.54 -7.37 13.59
N LEU A 92 28.93 -8.41 14.17
CA LEU A 92 27.50 -8.46 14.51
C LEU A 92 27.05 -7.33 15.45
N ASN A 93 27.91 -6.86 16.34
CA ASN A 93 27.61 -5.71 17.19
C ASN A 93 27.50 -4.42 16.38
N ILE A 94 28.44 -4.15 15.47
CA ILE A 94 28.35 -2.98 14.58
C ILE A 94 27.11 -3.09 13.68
N CYS A 95 26.82 -4.29 13.16
CA CYS A 95 25.62 -4.57 12.36
C CYS A 95 24.35 -4.16 13.11
N LYS A 96 24.26 -4.56 14.39
CA LYS A 96 23.14 -4.22 15.27
C LYS A 96 23.02 -2.71 15.48
N PHE A 97 24.12 -2.00 15.73
CA PHE A 97 24.10 -0.55 15.86
C PHE A 97 23.63 0.16 14.59
N PHE A 98 24.13 -0.27 13.42
CA PHE A 98 23.69 0.26 12.13
C PHE A 98 22.19 0.05 11.91
N THR A 99 21.72 -1.18 12.14
CA THR A 99 20.30 -1.57 12.02
C THR A 99 19.42 -0.74 12.96
N LEU A 100 19.83 -0.56 14.22
CA LEU A 100 19.10 0.26 15.19
C LEU A 100 19.06 1.73 14.79
N ASN A 101 20.13 2.27 14.20
CA ASN A 101 20.13 3.64 13.68
C ASN A 101 19.17 3.81 12.51
N LYS A 102 19.07 2.81 11.63
CA LYS A 102 18.06 2.78 10.55
C LYS A 102 16.64 2.74 11.12
N ILE A 103 16.38 1.83 12.05
CA ILE A 103 15.09 1.75 12.76
C ILE A 103 14.75 3.10 13.40
N ARG A 104 15.68 3.72 14.14
CA ARG A 104 15.50 5.05 14.75
C ARG A 104 15.18 6.12 13.73
N TYR A 105 15.79 6.09 12.55
CA TYR A 105 15.49 7.03 11.46
C TYR A 105 14.04 6.91 10.98
N TRP A 106 13.52 5.68 10.86
CA TRP A 106 12.14 5.41 10.44
C TRP A 106 11.11 5.69 11.54
N LEU A 107 11.47 5.45 12.81
CA LEU A 107 10.63 5.78 13.96
C LEU A 107 10.53 7.29 14.27
N ARG A 108 11.17 8.18 13.49
CA ARG A 108 10.97 9.62 13.70
C ARG A 108 9.55 10.02 13.29
N LYS A 109 8.89 10.88 14.09
CA LYS A 109 7.47 11.28 13.95
C LYS A 109 6.99 11.64 12.53
N LYS A 110 7.85 12.14 11.64
CA LYS A 110 7.49 12.46 10.26
C LYS A 110 7.38 11.23 9.33
N ARG A 111 7.81 10.05 9.77
CA ARG A 111 7.97 8.83 8.95
C ARG A 111 7.36 7.57 9.57
N ILE A 112 6.82 7.67 10.79
CA ILE A 112 6.01 6.59 11.36
C ILE A 112 4.75 6.51 10.50
N HIS A 113 4.72 5.55 9.57
CA HIS A 113 3.47 5.15 8.94
C HIS A 113 2.67 4.38 9.99
N ASN A 114 1.61 5.01 10.53
CA ASN A 114 0.54 4.31 11.26
C ASN A 114 -0.33 3.45 10.32
N SER A 115 0.16 3.18 9.11
CA SER A 115 -0.57 2.37 8.18
C SER A 115 -0.29 0.92 8.52
N LEU A 116 -1.15 0.33 9.34
CA LEU A 116 -1.57 -1.05 9.10
C LEU A 116 -2.14 -1.08 7.68
N MET A 117 -1.28 -1.08 6.65
CA MET A 117 -1.72 -1.53 5.34
C MET A 117 -1.97 -3.01 5.52
N LEU A 118 -3.23 -3.37 5.73
CA LEU A 118 -3.72 -4.71 5.43
C LEU A 118 -3.17 -5.05 4.05
N SER A 119 -2.51 -6.20 3.94
CA SER A 119 -2.10 -6.70 2.63
C SER A 119 -3.33 -6.66 1.71
N THR A 120 -3.16 -6.27 0.46
CA THR A 120 -4.24 -6.32 -0.54
C THR A 120 -4.84 -7.73 -0.63
N ASP A 121 -4.09 -8.76 -0.23
CA ASP A 121 -4.53 -10.15 -0.14
C ASP A 121 -5.56 -10.40 0.99
N GLU A 122 -5.67 -9.50 1.97
CA GLU A 122 -6.69 -9.51 3.03
C GLU A 122 -7.89 -8.60 2.72
N LEU A 123 -7.97 -8.01 1.52
CA LEU A 123 -9.19 -7.36 1.07
C LEU A 123 -10.26 -8.43 0.84
N ILE A 124 -11.15 -8.59 1.83
CA ILE A 124 -12.40 -9.31 1.65
C ILE A 124 -13.22 -8.52 0.63
N TYR A 125 -13.15 -8.93 -0.64
CA TYR A 125 -14.04 -8.45 -1.67
C TYR A 125 -15.45 -8.91 -1.31
N VAL A 126 -16.22 -8.04 -0.66
CA VAL A 126 -17.66 -8.24 -0.53
C VAL A 126 -18.25 -7.97 -1.91
N LEU A 127 -18.64 -9.04 -2.60
CA LEU A 127 -19.42 -8.94 -3.82
C LEU A 127 -20.79 -8.37 -3.44
N ASP A 128 -21.02 -7.10 -3.75
CA ASP A 128 -22.36 -6.51 -3.67
C ASP A 128 -23.15 -6.95 -4.90
N GLU A 129 -23.77 -8.13 -4.79
CA GLU A 129 -24.59 -8.74 -5.85
C GLU A 129 -25.73 -7.80 -6.31
N ASP A 130 -26.18 -6.88 -5.44
CA ASP A 130 -27.26 -5.92 -5.70
C ASP A 130 -26.79 -4.56 -6.20
N SER A 131 -25.48 -4.32 -6.30
CA SER A 131 -24.93 -3.03 -6.73
C SER A 131 -25.42 -2.62 -8.13
N GLY A 132 -25.51 -3.57 -9.06
CA GLY A 132 -26.04 -3.34 -10.40
C GLY A 132 -27.53 -2.98 -10.38
N ASN A 133 -28.32 -3.64 -9.54
CA ASN A 133 -29.75 -3.36 -9.40
C ASN A 133 -29.99 -1.95 -8.83
N LYS A 134 -29.30 -1.59 -7.75
CA LYS A 134 -29.38 -0.24 -7.15
C LYS A 134 -28.92 0.85 -8.12
N MET A 135 -27.90 0.57 -8.92
CA MET A 135 -27.42 1.52 -9.92
C MET A 135 -28.47 1.75 -11.01
N ASN A 136 -29.14 0.68 -11.49
CA ASN A 136 -30.22 0.79 -12.47
C ASN A 136 -31.44 1.55 -11.89
N GLU A 137 -31.84 1.26 -10.65
CA GLU A 137 -32.92 2.00 -9.97
C GLU A 137 -32.61 3.50 -9.87
N ASN A 138 -31.37 3.84 -9.55
CA ASN A 138 -30.93 5.24 -9.52
C ASN A 138 -30.99 5.90 -10.89
N ILE A 139 -30.53 5.21 -11.94
CA ILE A 139 -30.60 5.71 -13.32
C ILE A 139 -32.06 5.96 -13.73
N GLU A 140 -32.95 4.98 -13.51
CA GLU A 140 -34.37 5.11 -13.81
C GLU A 140 -35.01 6.29 -13.05
N SER A 141 -34.67 6.45 -11.77
CA SER A 141 -35.17 7.57 -10.96
C SER A 141 -34.76 8.94 -11.51
N ILE A 142 -33.50 9.05 -11.96
CA ILE A 142 -32.94 10.27 -12.55
C ILE A 142 -33.62 10.57 -13.89
N ASP A 143 -33.85 9.55 -14.71
CA ASP A 143 -34.50 9.70 -16.02
C ASP A 143 -35.96 10.14 -15.88
N VAL A 144 -36.69 9.56 -14.92
CA VAL A 144 -38.06 9.98 -14.59
C VAL A 144 -38.09 11.43 -14.08
N GLU A 145 -37.13 11.82 -13.23
CA GLU A 145 -37.03 13.20 -12.74
C GLU A 145 -36.75 14.18 -13.88
N ASN A 146 -35.83 13.84 -14.78
CA ASN A 146 -35.47 14.65 -15.93
C ASN A 146 -36.62 14.76 -16.94
N PHE A 147 -37.35 13.67 -17.17
CA PHE A 147 -38.58 13.70 -17.96
C PHE A 147 -39.60 14.64 -17.32
N TYR A 148 -39.86 14.53 -16.02
CA TYR A 148 -40.79 15.42 -15.31
C TYR A 148 -40.38 16.89 -15.43
N LYS A 149 -39.09 17.20 -15.33
CA LYS A 149 -38.57 18.57 -15.51
C LYS A 149 -38.89 19.12 -16.90
N SER A 150 -38.81 18.30 -17.95
CA SER A 150 -39.09 18.68 -19.35
C SER A 150 -40.57 19.00 -19.63
N LEU A 151 -41.49 18.58 -18.77
CA LEU A 151 -42.93 18.82 -18.95
C LEU A 151 -43.31 20.30 -18.75
N SER A 152 -44.34 20.73 -19.46
CA SER A 152 -44.88 22.08 -19.32
C SER A 152 -45.57 22.28 -17.95
N GLN A 153 -45.66 23.53 -17.48
CA GLN A 153 -46.37 23.84 -16.22
C GLN A 153 -47.83 23.37 -16.21
N LYS A 154 -48.47 23.38 -17.39
CA LYS A 154 -49.83 22.87 -17.57
C LYS A 154 -49.89 21.35 -17.36
N ASP A 155 -48.93 20.60 -17.89
CA ASP A 155 -48.86 19.14 -17.72
C ASP A 155 -48.58 18.77 -16.27
N LYS A 156 -47.65 19.48 -15.61
CA LYS A 156 -47.33 19.32 -14.18
C LYS A 156 -48.55 19.57 -13.30
N GLY A 157 -49.31 20.64 -13.56
CA GLY A 157 -50.55 20.93 -12.83
C GLY A 157 -51.63 19.86 -13.01
N ILE A 158 -51.73 19.25 -14.20
CA ILE A 158 -52.65 18.11 -14.43
C ILE A 158 -52.18 16.87 -13.67
N ILE A 159 -50.87 16.57 -13.67
CA ILE A 159 -50.30 15.43 -12.93
C ILE A 159 -50.51 15.58 -11.42
N GLU A 160 -50.22 16.76 -10.87
CA GLU A 160 -50.45 17.06 -9.45
C GLU A 160 -51.92 16.93 -9.08
N TYR A 161 -52.81 17.44 -9.94
CA TYR A 161 -54.25 17.26 -9.76
C TYR A 161 -54.67 15.78 -9.75
N LEU A 162 -54.12 14.96 -10.64
CA LEU A 162 -54.41 13.51 -10.70
C LEU A 162 -53.88 12.77 -9.47
N LYS A 163 -52.68 13.11 -8.97
CA LYS A 163 -52.11 12.52 -7.74
C LYS A 163 -52.96 12.80 -6.50
N VAL A 164 -53.52 14.01 -6.39
CA VAL A 164 -54.35 14.42 -5.24
C VAL A 164 -55.76 13.80 -5.27
N GLN A 165 -56.24 13.38 -6.44
CA GLN A 165 -57.62 12.91 -6.64
C GLN A 165 -57.76 11.38 -6.73
N GLU A 166 -56.72 10.59 -6.43
CA GLU A 166 -56.83 9.13 -6.32
C GLU A 166 -58.01 8.76 -5.41
N GLY A 167 -59.08 8.21 -6.01
CA GLY A 167 -60.28 7.76 -5.31
C GLY A 167 -61.48 8.74 -5.23
N LYS A 168 -61.44 9.93 -5.86
CA LYS A 168 -62.59 10.89 -5.84
C LYS A 168 -63.11 11.23 -7.25
N LYS A 169 -64.43 11.45 -7.38
CA LYS A 169 -65.07 11.83 -8.67
C LYS A 169 -64.57 13.20 -9.14
N ILE A 170 -63.85 13.20 -10.26
CA ILE A 170 -63.25 14.35 -10.94
C ILE A 170 -64.34 15.32 -11.41
N LYS A 171 -64.35 16.56 -10.90
CA LYS A 171 -65.36 17.59 -11.25
C LYS A 171 -64.90 18.66 -12.24
N LEU A 172 -63.62 18.69 -12.65
CA LEU A 172 -63.06 19.85 -13.40
C LEU A 172 -62.41 19.52 -14.75
N LEU A 173 -62.28 18.24 -15.12
CA LEU A 173 -61.75 17.82 -16.42
C LEU A 173 -62.81 16.97 -17.13
N THR A 174 -63.17 17.35 -18.36
CA THR A 174 -64.06 16.53 -19.18
C THR A 174 -63.32 15.27 -19.65
N PRO A 175 -64.01 14.13 -19.84
CA PRO A 175 -63.38 12.91 -20.36
C PRO A 175 -62.56 13.13 -21.63
N ARG A 176 -63.05 13.99 -22.53
CA ARG A 176 -62.36 14.38 -23.76
C ARG A 176 -61.02 15.08 -23.51
N LYS A 177 -60.92 15.94 -22.49
CA LYS A 177 -59.67 16.63 -22.13
C LYS A 177 -58.66 15.68 -21.48
N LEU A 178 -59.13 14.71 -20.69
CA LEU A 178 -58.27 13.68 -20.11
C LEU A 178 -57.70 12.76 -21.20
N GLU A 179 -58.52 12.35 -22.15
CA GLU A 179 -58.06 11.52 -23.26
C GLU A 179 -57.05 12.27 -24.14
N GLN A 180 -57.31 13.54 -24.43
CA GLN A 180 -56.36 14.37 -25.17
C GLN A 180 -55.03 14.56 -24.40
N PHE A 181 -55.09 14.77 -23.08
CA PHE A 181 -53.89 14.83 -22.25
C PHE A 181 -53.13 13.50 -22.28
N ARG A 182 -53.82 12.36 -22.13
CA ARG A 182 -53.23 11.02 -22.17
C ARG A 182 -52.49 10.77 -23.48
N VAL A 183 -53.11 11.05 -24.63
CA VAL A 183 -52.48 10.84 -25.94
C VAL A 183 -51.23 11.71 -26.08
N ASN A 184 -51.33 13.01 -25.77
CA ASN A 184 -50.21 13.93 -25.86
C ASN A 184 -49.08 13.59 -24.88
N PHE A 185 -49.43 13.12 -23.68
CA PHE A 185 -48.47 12.74 -22.65
C PHE A 185 -47.70 11.47 -23.06
N LEU A 186 -48.40 10.48 -23.61
CA LEU A 186 -47.78 9.26 -24.16
C LEU A 186 -46.84 9.58 -25.32
N GLU A 187 -47.21 10.50 -26.19
CA GLU A 187 -46.34 10.95 -27.29
C GLU A 187 -45.05 11.61 -26.75
N LYS A 188 -45.17 12.50 -25.75
CA LYS A 188 -44.00 13.12 -25.10
C LYS A 188 -43.12 12.10 -24.39
N PHE A 189 -43.73 11.15 -23.69
CA PHE A 189 -43.01 10.07 -23.00
C PHE A 189 -42.23 9.22 -24.01
N ASN A 190 -42.91 8.76 -25.07
CA ASN A 190 -42.26 7.99 -26.12
C ASN A 190 -41.14 8.81 -26.78
N ASN A 191 -41.36 10.06 -27.14
CA ASN A 191 -40.31 10.88 -27.75
C ASN A 191 -39.10 11.05 -26.83
N TYR A 192 -39.29 11.21 -25.53
CA TYR A 192 -38.19 11.35 -24.57
C TYR A 192 -37.37 10.05 -24.41
N PHE A 193 -38.05 8.91 -24.20
CA PHE A 193 -37.39 7.63 -23.93
C PHE A 193 -36.99 6.85 -25.20
N THR A 194 -37.49 7.22 -26.37
CA THR A 194 -37.09 6.61 -27.66
C THR A 194 -35.90 7.35 -28.30
N PHE A 195 -35.72 8.65 -28.04
CA PHE A 195 -34.50 9.39 -28.44
C PHE A 195 -33.29 9.14 -27.53
N ALA A 196 -33.50 8.53 -26.36
CA ALA A 196 -32.44 8.20 -25.39
C ALA A 196 -31.79 6.82 -25.64
N LYS A 197 -32.16 6.12 -26.72
CA LYS A 197 -31.47 4.92 -27.24
C LYS A 197 -30.57 5.30 -28.40
#